data_AF-A0A821L4K7-F1
#
_entry.id   AF-A0A821L4K7-F1
#
_cell.length_a   1.000
_cell.length_b   1.000
_cell.length_c   1.000
_cell.angle_alpha   90.00
_cell.angle_beta   90.00
_cell.angle_gamma   90.00
#
_symmetry.space_group_name_H-M   'P 1'
#
loop_
_entity.id
_entity.type
_entity.pdbx_description
1 polymer ?
#
loop_
_entity_poly.entity_id
_entity_poly.type
_entity_poly.pdbx_seq_one_letter_code
_entity_poly.pdbx_strand_id
1 'polypeptide(L)'
;GNGSFERQTNYTTGLYSNPSSIAIADFNNDNHLDIFVANNGTGNLGILFGFSNGTFKAQTIYHINAKSRLQYIDIGDFNGDNRLDVAAADSVND
;
A
#
# COMPACT_ATOMS: atom_id res chain seq x y z
N GLY A 1 21.73 -10.20 -2.26
CA GLY A 1 21.09 -11.16 -1.34
C GLY A 1 21.67 -12.54 -1.56
N ASN A 2 21.82 -13.33 -0.51
CA ASN A 2 22.37 -14.71 -0.55
C ASN A 2 21.27 -15.78 -0.76
N GLY A 3 20.02 -15.38 -1.01
CA GLY A 3 18.89 -16.30 -1.24
C GLY A 3 18.27 -16.92 0.03
N SER A 4 18.73 -16.54 1.23
CA SER A 4 18.08 -16.96 2.48
C SER A 4 17.00 -15.97 2.92
N PHE A 5 15.89 -16.47 3.44
CA PHE A 5 14.85 -15.66 4.08
C PHE A 5 15.09 -15.58 5.58
N GLU A 6 15.02 -14.37 6.12
CA GLU A 6 14.95 -14.19 7.57
C GLU A 6 13.58 -14.61 8.12
N ARG A 7 13.42 -14.62 9.45
CA ARG A 7 12.14 -14.90 10.07
C ARG A 7 11.12 -13.84 9.63
N GLN A 8 9.95 -14.28 9.18
CA GLN A 8 8.88 -13.36 8.79
C GLN A 8 8.51 -12.41 9.93
N THR A 9 8.26 -11.16 9.57
CA THR A 9 7.65 -10.17 10.43
C THR A 9 6.27 -9.85 9.87
N ASN A 10 5.26 -9.87 10.73
CA ASN A 10 3.87 -9.67 10.33
C ASN A 10 3.46 -8.22 10.58
N TYR A 11 2.85 -7.60 9.57
CA TYR A 11 2.22 -6.30 9.67
C TYR A 11 0.72 -6.44 9.42
N THR A 12 -0.10 -5.97 10.34
CA THR A 12 -1.56 -6.03 10.19
C THR A 12 -2.04 -4.98 9.20
N THR A 13 -3.01 -5.35 8.37
CA THR A 13 -3.70 -4.43 7.47
C THR A 13 -5.08 -4.01 7.98
N GLY A 14 -5.41 -4.39 9.23
CA GLY A 14 -6.68 -4.11 9.88
C GLY A 14 -7.63 -5.31 9.92
N LEU A 15 -8.66 -5.22 10.74
CA LEU A 15 -9.71 -6.25 10.83
C LEU A 15 -10.59 -6.20 9.57
N TYR A 16 -10.92 -7.38 9.03
CA TYR A 16 -11.75 -7.53 7.83
C TYR A 16 -11.19 -6.87 6.55
N SER A 17 -9.89 -6.55 6.53
CA SER A 17 -9.24 -5.79 5.45
C SER A 17 -9.24 -6.51 4.10
N ASN A 18 -9.08 -7.84 4.10
CA ASN A 18 -9.01 -8.69 2.91
C ASN A 18 -8.14 -8.07 1.79
N PRO A 19 -6.80 -7.96 2.01
CA PRO A 19 -5.92 -7.28 1.07
C PRO A 19 -5.86 -8.01 -0.28
N SER A 20 -5.99 -7.27 -1.38
CA SER A 20 -6.08 -7.81 -2.75
C SER A 20 -4.87 -7.52 -3.62
N SER A 21 -4.19 -6.40 -3.38
CA SER A 21 -3.02 -5.97 -4.15
C SER A 21 -2.06 -5.16 -3.28
N ILE A 22 -0.78 -5.19 -3.64
CA ILE A 22 0.25 -4.33 -3.05
C ILE A 22 1.06 -3.61 -4.13
N ALA A 23 1.66 -2.49 -3.77
CA ALA A 23 2.67 -1.80 -4.56
C ALA A 23 3.77 -1.24 -3.63
N ILE A 24 4.97 -1.04 -4.16
CA ILE A 24 6.14 -0.65 -3.38
C ILE A 24 6.83 0.52 -4.06
N ALA A 25 7.05 1.61 -3.32
CA ALA A 25 7.80 2.77 -3.77
C ALA A 25 8.25 3.63 -2.58
N ASP A 26 9.28 4.45 -2.75
CA ASP A 26 9.59 5.54 -1.81
C ASP A 26 8.63 6.70 -2.08
N PHE A 27 7.52 6.75 -1.35
CA PHE A 27 6.44 7.70 -1.63
C PHE A 27 6.62 9.03 -0.89
N ASN A 28 7.30 9.01 0.24
CA ASN A 28 7.53 10.18 1.07
C ASN A 28 8.91 10.84 0.82
N ASN A 29 9.70 10.31 -0.12
CA ASN A 29 11.04 10.75 -0.51
C ASN A 29 12.05 10.71 0.66
N ASP A 30 11.96 9.69 1.51
CA ASP A 30 12.89 9.48 2.63
C ASP A 30 14.03 8.48 2.30
N ASN A 31 14.10 7.99 1.07
CA ASN A 31 14.98 6.93 0.57
C ASN A 31 14.70 5.55 1.18
N HIS A 32 13.50 5.32 1.70
CA HIS A 32 13.05 4.01 2.16
C HIS A 32 11.80 3.59 1.40
N LEU A 33 11.73 2.31 1.05
CA LEU A 33 10.57 1.78 0.35
C LEU A 33 9.39 1.69 1.32
N ASP A 34 8.26 2.24 0.90
CA ASP A 34 6.97 2.11 1.54
C ASP A 34 6.14 1.01 0.88
N ILE A 35 5.17 0.46 1.61
CA ILE A 35 4.23 -0.53 1.08
C ILE A 35 2.82 0.06 1.04
N PHE A 36 2.21 -0.03 -0.13
CA PHE A 36 0.82 0.30 -0.37
C PHE A 36 0.00 -0.98 -0.41
N VAL A 37 -1.18 -0.96 0.19
CA VAL A 37 -2.06 -2.13 0.29
C VAL A 37 -3.49 -1.75 -0.08
N ALA A 38 -4.02 -2.37 -1.11
CA ALA A 38 -5.44 -2.30 -1.44
C ALA A 38 -6.23 -3.24 -0.50
N ASN A 39 -7.03 -2.69 0.41
CA ASN A 39 -7.86 -3.49 1.32
C ASN A 39 -9.27 -3.61 0.75
N ASN A 40 -9.53 -4.71 0.05
CA ASN A 40 -10.81 -4.96 -0.62
C ASN A 40 -11.99 -5.01 0.36
N GLY A 41 -11.80 -5.66 1.51
CA GLY A 41 -12.87 -5.90 2.48
C GLY A 41 -13.32 -4.62 3.20
N THR A 42 -12.42 -3.65 3.35
CA THR A 42 -12.71 -2.36 4.01
C THR A 42 -12.79 -1.17 3.04
N GLY A 43 -12.57 -1.38 1.74
CA GLY A 43 -12.64 -0.33 0.71
C GLY A 43 -11.65 0.83 0.91
N ASN A 44 -10.47 0.55 1.49
CA ASN A 44 -9.48 1.58 1.79
C ASN A 44 -8.08 1.21 1.29
N LEU A 45 -7.23 2.23 1.15
CA LEU A 45 -5.82 2.08 0.89
C LEU A 45 -5.06 2.15 2.21
N GLY A 46 -4.19 1.17 2.44
CA GLY A 46 -3.21 1.17 3.52
C GLY A 46 -1.84 1.62 3.03
N ILE A 47 -1.14 2.42 3.82
CA ILE A 47 0.28 2.73 3.61
C ILE A 47 1.08 2.35 4.84
N LEU A 48 2.08 1.50 4.67
CA LEU A 48 3.06 1.14 5.69
C LEU A 48 4.38 1.81 5.32
N PHE A 49 4.72 2.87 6.03
CA PHE A 49 5.95 3.62 5.77
C PHE A 49 7.18 2.85 6.22
N GLY A 50 8.18 2.78 5.34
CA GLY A 50 9.44 2.09 5.59
C GLY A 50 10.33 2.81 6.59
N PHE A 51 11.28 2.07 7.14
CA PHE A 51 12.41 2.58 7.90
C PHE A 51 13.71 2.09 7.26
N SER A 52 14.81 2.79 7.56
CA SER A 52 16.16 2.45 7.07
C SER A 52 16.64 1.04 7.41
N ASN A 53 16.05 0.39 8.42
CA ASN A 53 16.36 -0.97 8.83
C ASN A 53 15.49 -2.04 8.15
N GLY A 54 14.66 -1.68 7.16
CA GLY A 54 13.78 -2.59 6.45
C GLY A 54 12.51 -3.01 7.20
N THR A 55 12.21 -2.36 8.34
CA THR A 55 10.94 -2.52 9.05
C THR A 55 9.94 -1.43 8.65
N PHE A 56 8.66 -1.62 8.99
CA PHE A 56 7.59 -0.70 8.62
C PHE A 56 6.82 -0.15 9.83
N LYS A 57 6.26 1.05 9.69
CA LYS A 57 5.28 1.60 10.64
C LYS A 57 3.96 0.82 10.56
N ALA A 58 3.13 1.01 11.60
CA ALA A 58 1.73 0.63 11.52
C ALA A 58 1.04 1.36 10.34
N GLN A 59 0.08 0.67 9.72
CA GLN A 59 -0.59 1.17 8.53
C GLN A 59 -1.31 2.50 8.79
N THR A 60 -1.08 3.48 7.92
CA THR A 60 -1.92 4.68 7.78
C THR A 60 -3.04 4.38 6.78
N ILE A 61 -4.27 4.73 7.11
CA ILE A 61 -5.46 4.41 6.31
C ILE A 61 -5.92 5.64 5.53
N TYR A 62 -6.11 5.45 4.22
CA TYR A 62 -6.73 6.42 3.32
C TYR A 62 -8.06 5.87 2.83
N HIS A 63 -9.14 6.52 3.24
CA HIS A 63 -10.49 6.17 2.82
C HIS A 63 -10.75 6.74 1.42
N ILE A 64 -11.10 5.86 0.49
CA ILE A 64 -11.55 6.26 -0.86
C ILE A 64 -13.06 6.41 -0.81
N ASN A 65 -13.77 5.29 -0.69
CA ASN A 65 -15.20 5.26 -0.40
C ASN A 65 -15.54 3.97 0.38
N ALA A 66 -16.58 3.99 1.22
CA ALA A 66 -16.92 2.85 2.08
C ALA A 66 -17.55 1.63 1.34
N LYS A 67 -17.96 1.80 0.08
CA LYS A 67 -18.53 0.75 -0.78
C LYS A 67 -17.52 0.14 -1.75
N SER A 68 -16.33 0.74 -1.86
CA SER A 68 -15.32 0.42 -2.83
C SER A 68 -14.78 -0.97 -2.54
N ARG A 69 -14.50 -1.71 -3.61
CA ARG A 69 -13.87 -3.02 -3.55
C ARG A 69 -12.60 -2.99 -4.36
N LEU A 70 -11.56 -2.40 -3.76
CA LEU A 70 -10.26 -2.24 -4.41
C LEU A 70 -9.72 -3.60 -4.82
N GLN A 71 -9.33 -3.73 -6.09
CA GLN A 71 -8.78 -4.96 -6.66
C GLN A 71 -7.31 -4.80 -6.98
N TYR A 72 -6.93 -3.65 -7.53
CA TYR A 72 -5.56 -3.39 -7.99
C TYR A 72 -5.15 -1.97 -7.66
N ILE A 73 -3.86 -1.81 -7.42
CA ILE A 73 -3.21 -0.50 -7.28
C ILE A 73 -1.94 -0.48 -8.12
N ASP A 74 -1.60 0.70 -8.62
CA ASP A 74 -0.34 0.99 -9.30
C ASP A 74 0.22 2.33 -8.82
N ILE A 75 1.54 2.48 -8.91
CA ILE A 75 2.26 3.68 -8.45
C ILE A 75 3.08 4.25 -9.61
N GLY A 76 2.93 5.55 -9.84
CA GLY A 76 3.69 6.28 -10.84
C GLY A 76 3.42 7.77 -10.74
N ASP A 77 4.27 8.59 -11.34
CA ASP A 77 3.96 10.00 -11.55
C ASP A 77 2.98 10.11 -12.72
N PHE A 78 1.68 10.12 -12.43
CA PHE A 78 0.64 10.12 -13.45
C PHE A 78 0.27 11.54 -13.89
N ASN A 79 0.62 12.54 -13.09
CA ASN A 79 0.27 13.94 -13.33
C ASN A 79 1.46 14.82 -13.81
N GLY A 80 2.69 14.31 -13.76
CA GLY A 80 3.91 14.95 -14.23
C GLY A 80 4.54 15.96 -13.25
N ASP A 81 4.21 15.88 -11.95
CA ASP A 81 4.73 16.80 -10.93
C ASP A 81 6.00 16.31 -10.21
N ASN A 82 6.55 15.18 -10.64
CA ASN A 82 7.68 14.48 -10.01
C ASN A 82 7.40 13.99 -8.59
N ARG A 83 6.13 13.79 -8.23
CA ARG A 83 5.72 13.07 -7.03
C ARG A 83 4.94 11.84 -7.45
N LEU A 84 5.11 10.76 -6.69
CA LEU A 84 4.39 9.54 -6.98
C LEU A 84 2.91 9.71 -6.65
N ASP A 85 2.07 9.26 -7.55
CA ASP A 85 0.63 9.12 -7.40
C ASP A 85 0.27 7.64 -7.20
N VAL A 86 -0.92 7.40 -6.67
CA VAL A 86 -1.51 6.06 -6.56
C VAL A 86 -2.76 6.00 -7.44
N ALA A 87 -2.76 5.08 -8.40
CA ALA A 87 -3.95 4.72 -9.16
C ALA A 87 -4.58 3.46 -8.51
N ALA A 88 -5.88 3.49 -8.27
CA ALA A 88 -6.61 2.36 -7.70
C ALA A 88 -7.79 1.99 -8.60
N ALA A 89 -7.94 0.69 -8.86
CA ALA A 89 -9.08 0.14 -9.59
C ALA A 89 -9.96 -0.67 -8.63
N ASP A 90 -11.26 -0.42 -8.69
CA ASP A 90 -12.25 -1.13 -7.89
C ASP A 90 -13.28 -1.84 -8.77
N SER A 91 -14.06 -2.74 -8.16
CA SER A 91 -15.02 -3.62 -8.84
C SER A 91 -16.48 -3.22 -8.63
N VAL A 92 -16.74 -2.02 -8.11
CA VAL A 92 -18.09 -1.50 -7.86
C VAL A 92 -18.29 -0.25 -8.70
N ASN A 93 -19.41 -0.17 -9.42
CA ASN A 93 -19.80 1.07 -10.05
C ASN A 93 -20.35 2.00 -8.96
N ASP A 94 -19.71 3.15 -8.78
CA ASP A 94 -20.19 4.24 -7.93
C ASP A 94 -21.41 4.97 -8.52
#